data_AF-A0A947T7H2-F1
#
_entry.id   AF-A0A947T7H2-F1
#
_cell.length_a   1.000
_cell.length_b   1.000
_cell.length_c   1.000
_cell.angle_alpha   90.00
_cell.angle_beta   90.00
_cell.angle_gamma   90.00
#
_symmetry.space_group_name_H-M   'P 1'
#
loop_
_entity.id
_entity.type
_entity.pdbx_description
1 polymer ?
#
loop_
_entity_poly.entity_id
_entity_poly.type
_entity_poly.pdbx_seq_one_letter_code
_entity_poly.pdbx_strand_id
1 'polypeptide(L)'
;METEPLDRAMRLLEQANAGLDAQRCSRVEAERLLRFYSRIERLAAFGKAAVSARLGNPTELARVSGTSVGAARKTIETGRRFGADPRLAEAARCGEVSLDQAALIARTTAVA
;
A
#
# COMPACT_ATOMS: atom_id res chain seq x y z
N MET A 1 -1.95 -7.44 -17.57
CA MET A 1 -1.68 -6.21 -16.79
C MET A 1 -0.29 -5.77 -17.19
N GLU A 2 -0.16 -4.56 -17.71
CA GLU A 2 1.13 -3.99 -18.10
C GLU A 2 1.91 -3.56 -16.85
N THR A 3 3.19 -3.88 -16.77
CA THR A 3 4.06 -3.55 -15.63
C THR A 3 4.83 -2.25 -15.83
N GLU A 4 4.88 -1.72 -17.07
CA GLU A 4 5.60 -0.50 -17.42
C GLU A 4 5.26 0.70 -16.50
N PRO A 5 3.99 0.96 -16.11
CA PRO A 5 3.69 2.05 -15.19
C PRO A 5 4.34 1.88 -13.81
N LEU A 6 4.45 0.64 -13.32
CA LEU A 6 5.10 0.33 -12.04
C LEU A 6 6.62 0.52 -12.14
N ASP A 7 7.24 0.05 -13.22
CA ASP A 7 8.68 0.23 -13.46
C ASP A 7 9.04 1.72 -13.57
N ARG A 8 8.20 2.52 -14.25
CA ARG A 8 8.38 3.96 -14.33
C ARG A 8 8.20 4.63 -12.97
N ALA A 9 7.20 4.23 -12.19
CA ALA A 9 6.97 4.77 -10.85
C ALA A 9 8.16 4.48 -9.91
N MET A 10 8.73 3.27 -9.97
CA MET A 10 9.94 2.91 -9.23
C MET A 10 11.12 3.81 -9.60
N ARG A 11 11.42 3.98 -10.89
CA ARG A 11 12.52 4.84 -11.34
C ARG A 11 12.35 6.30 -10.88
N LEU A 12 11.13 6.83 -10.95
CA LEU A 12 10.83 8.19 -10.47
C LEU A 12 11.01 8.32 -8.96
N LEU A 13 10.65 7.30 -8.18
CA LEU A 13 10.84 7.29 -6.74
C LEU A 13 12.32 7.17 -6.36
N GLU A 14 13.08 6.32 -7.06
CA GLU A 14 14.54 6.22 -6.90
C GLU A 14 15.22 7.57 -7.17
N GLN A 15 14.82 8.25 -8.24
CA GLN A 15 15.31 9.59 -8.55
C GLN A 15 14.95 10.62 -7.46
N ALA A 16 13.72 10.59 -6.95
CA ALA A 16 13.29 11.47 -5.86
C ALA A 16 14.10 11.22 -4.57
N ASN A 17 14.36 9.95 -4.25
CA ASN A 17 15.16 9.55 -3.09
C ASN A 17 16.63 9.97 -3.23
N ALA A 18 17.21 9.85 -4.44
CA ALA A 18 18.60 10.24 -4.69
C ALA A 18 18.86 11.74 -4.48
N GLY A 19 17.84 12.59 -4.67
CA GLY A 19 17.90 14.02 -4.41
C GLY A 19 17.47 14.44 -2.99
N LEU A 20 17.11 13.50 -2.12
CA LEU A 20 16.58 13.82 -0.79
C LEU A 20 17.72 14.16 0.19
N ASP A 21 17.82 15.43 0.58
CA ASP A 21 18.63 15.89 1.70
C ASP A 21 17.74 16.36 2.86
N ALA A 22 17.41 15.43 3.75
CA ALA A 22 16.51 15.67 4.88
C ALA A 22 17.02 16.73 5.86
N GLN A 23 18.35 16.96 5.94
CA GLN A 23 18.94 17.95 6.85
C GLN A 23 18.84 19.37 6.29
N ARG A 24 18.67 19.51 4.97
CA ARG A 24 18.50 20.79 4.29
C ARG A 24 17.04 21.15 4.02
N CYS A 25 16.11 20.22 4.21
CA CYS A 25 14.68 20.51 4.09
C CYS A 25 14.21 21.46 5.19
N SER A 26 13.45 22.47 4.82
CA SER A 26 12.62 23.18 5.79
C SER A 26 11.55 22.23 6.36
N ARG A 27 11.01 22.57 7.54
CA ARG A 27 9.92 21.80 8.15
C ARG A 27 8.71 21.65 7.22
N VAL A 28 8.33 22.73 6.52
CA VAL A 28 7.17 22.73 5.62
C VAL A 28 7.39 21.78 4.43
N GLU A 29 8.61 21.74 3.89
CA GLU A 29 8.98 20.80 2.83
C GLU A 29 8.98 19.36 3.33
N ALA A 30 9.55 19.10 4.51
CA ALA A 30 9.56 17.77 5.12
C ALA A 30 8.14 17.24 5.35
N GLU A 31 7.23 18.08 5.88
CA GLU A 31 5.82 17.71 6.05
C GLU A 31 5.12 17.42 4.71
N ARG A 32 5.44 18.18 3.66
CA ARG A 32 4.91 17.95 2.32
C ARG A 32 5.43 16.63 1.72
N LEU A 33 6.72 16.36 1.84
CA LEU A 33 7.35 15.12 1.39
C LEU A 33 6.76 13.92 2.11
N LEU A 34 6.59 14.00 3.44
CA LEU A 34 5.97 12.93 4.23
C LEU A 34 4.57 12.58 3.71
N ARG A 35 3.75 13.58 3.36
CA ARG A 35 2.41 13.35 2.78
C ARG A 35 2.49 12.65 1.42
N PHE A 36 3.47 12.99 0.58
CA PHE A 36 3.67 12.32 -0.69
C PHE A 36 4.10 10.87 -0.52
N TYR A 37 5.14 10.60 0.27
CA TYR A 37 5.59 9.23 0.57
C TYR A 37 4.46 8.39 1.17
N SER A 38 3.72 8.94 2.14
CA SER A 38 2.57 8.24 2.76
C SER A 38 1.46 7.92 1.74
N ARG A 39 1.23 8.78 0.73
CA ARG A 39 0.27 8.47 -0.34
C ARG A 39 0.80 7.38 -1.27
N ILE A 40 2.08 7.44 -1.65
CA ILE A 40 2.73 6.42 -2.49
C ILE A 40 2.67 5.05 -1.80
N GLU A 41 2.97 4.99 -0.50
CA GLU A 41 2.89 3.76 0.30
C GLU A 41 1.48 3.16 0.28
N ARG A 42 0.42 3.98 0.44
CA ARG A 42 -0.97 3.51 0.38
C ARG A 42 -1.34 2.93 -0.99
N LEU A 43 -0.95 3.61 -2.06
CA LEU A 43 -1.18 3.14 -3.44
C LEU A 43 -0.48 1.80 -3.69
N ALA A 44 0.80 1.70 -3.33
CA ALA A 44 1.56 0.46 -3.46
C ALA A 44 0.99 -0.67 -2.58
N ALA A 45 0.53 -0.32 -1.37
CA ALA A 45 -0.06 -1.27 -0.44
C ALA A 45 -1.36 -1.89 -0.97
N PHE A 46 -2.23 -1.11 -1.64
CA PHE A 46 -3.41 -1.66 -2.33
C PHE A 46 -3.02 -2.72 -3.36
N GLY A 47 -2.12 -2.37 -4.29
CA GLY A 47 -1.67 -3.29 -5.34
C GLY A 47 -1.07 -4.57 -4.77
N LYS A 48 -0.20 -4.43 -3.76
CA LYS A 48 0.39 -5.57 -3.03
C LYS A 48 -0.68 -6.46 -2.40
N ALA A 49 -1.67 -5.88 -1.71
CA ALA A 49 -2.75 -6.64 -1.08
C ALA A 49 -3.61 -7.38 -2.11
N ALA A 50 -4.01 -6.71 -3.19
CA ALA A 50 -4.83 -7.30 -4.25
C ALA A 50 -4.12 -8.47 -4.95
N VAL A 51 -2.86 -8.30 -5.35
CA VAL A 51 -2.07 -9.37 -6.00
C VAL A 51 -1.79 -10.51 -5.01
N SER A 52 -1.45 -10.19 -3.76
CA SER A 52 -1.19 -11.23 -2.74
C SER A 52 -2.44 -12.01 -2.39
N ALA A 53 -3.61 -11.37 -2.36
CA ALA A 53 -4.89 -12.04 -2.16
C ALA A 53 -5.18 -13.08 -3.24
N ARG A 54 -4.80 -12.78 -4.49
CA ARG A 54 -4.89 -13.71 -5.62
C ARG A 54 -3.94 -14.90 -5.47
N LEU A 55 -2.71 -14.66 -5.00
CA LEU A 55 -1.70 -15.70 -4.81
C LEU A 55 -1.96 -16.59 -3.58
N GLY A 56 -2.54 -16.02 -2.51
CA GLY A 56 -2.89 -16.76 -1.30
C GLY A 56 -1.70 -17.33 -0.52
N ASN A 57 -0.47 -16.91 -0.80
CA ASN A 57 0.75 -17.43 -0.19
C ASN A 57 1.37 -16.42 0.80
N PRO A 58 1.07 -16.51 2.10
CA PRO A 58 1.60 -15.59 3.10
C PRO A 58 3.10 -15.75 3.34
N THR A 59 3.67 -16.94 3.14
CA THR A 59 5.11 -17.18 3.31
C THR A 59 5.91 -16.46 2.24
N GLU A 60 5.45 -16.55 0.99
CA GLU A 60 6.09 -15.85 -0.12
C GLU A 60 5.96 -14.33 0.02
N LEU A 61 4.77 -13.82 0.38
CA LEU A 61 4.59 -12.39 0.64
C LEU A 61 5.53 -11.91 1.77
N ALA A 62 5.60 -12.65 2.88
CA ALA A 62 6.49 -12.31 3.99
C ALA A 62 7.96 -12.21 3.53
N ARG A 63 8.41 -13.19 2.74
CA ARG A 63 9.76 -13.25 2.17
C ARG A 63 10.07 -12.05 1.26
N VAL A 64 9.19 -11.73 0.31
CA VAL A 64 9.45 -10.66 -0.68
C VAL A 64 9.27 -9.25 -0.10
N SER A 65 8.42 -9.09 0.92
CA SER A 65 8.10 -7.79 1.50
C SER A 65 8.90 -7.47 2.77
N GLY A 66 9.71 -8.40 3.28
CA GLY A 66 10.46 -8.24 4.52
C GLY A 66 9.56 -8.11 5.75
N THR A 67 8.39 -8.74 5.75
CA THR A 67 7.42 -8.68 6.86
C THR A 67 7.22 -10.06 7.51
N SER A 68 6.59 -10.09 8.69
CA SER A 68 6.25 -11.36 9.32
C SER A 68 5.13 -12.10 8.56
N VAL A 69 5.10 -13.43 8.65
CA VAL A 69 4.01 -14.25 8.06
C VAL A 69 2.64 -13.83 8.60
N GLY A 70 2.54 -13.43 9.86
CA GLY A 70 1.30 -12.91 10.44
C GLY A 70 0.84 -11.60 9.79
N ALA A 71 1.76 -10.66 9.54
CA ALA A 71 1.47 -9.43 8.82
C ALA A 71 1.06 -9.72 7.36
N ALA A 72 1.77 -10.62 6.69
CA ALA A 72 1.45 -11.07 5.34
C ALA A 72 0.04 -11.69 5.24
N ARG A 73 -0.37 -12.52 6.22
CA ARG A 73 -1.73 -13.06 6.30
C ARG A 73 -2.78 -11.96 6.39
N LYS A 74 -2.56 -10.95 7.25
CA LYS A 74 -3.47 -9.80 7.38
C LYS A 74 -3.59 -9.03 6.06
N THR A 75 -2.48 -8.78 5.37
CA THR A 75 -2.48 -8.13 4.04
C THR A 75 -3.30 -8.92 3.02
N ILE A 76 -3.12 -10.24 2.95
CA ILE A 76 -3.89 -11.13 2.07
C ILE A 76 -5.38 -11.10 2.42
N GLU A 77 -5.72 -11.16 3.71
CA GLU A 77 -7.10 -11.13 4.17
C GLU A 77 -7.78 -9.79 3.80
N THR A 78 -7.13 -8.66 4.06
CA THR A 78 -7.63 -7.34 3.64
C THR A 78 -7.82 -7.28 2.13
N GLY A 79 -6.87 -7.78 1.34
CA GLY A 79 -6.98 -7.84 -0.11
C GLY A 79 -8.18 -8.66 -0.60
N ARG A 80 -8.52 -9.77 0.08
CA ARG A 80 -9.72 -10.57 -0.24
C ARG A 80 -11.01 -9.79 0.01
N ARG A 81 -11.05 -8.94 1.03
CA ARG A 81 -12.23 -8.13 1.37
C ARG A 81 -12.53 -7.05 0.34
N PHE A 82 -11.56 -6.63 -0.47
CA PHE A 82 -11.83 -5.73 -1.61
C PHE A 82 -12.79 -6.33 -2.64
N GLY A 83 -12.89 -7.66 -2.75
CA GLY A 83 -13.90 -8.31 -3.60
C GLY A 83 -15.32 -8.24 -3.02
N ALA A 84 -15.46 -8.06 -1.71
CA ALA A 84 -16.75 -8.01 -1.02
C ALA A 84 -17.30 -6.57 -0.88
N ASP A 85 -16.41 -5.56 -0.87
CA ASP A 85 -16.79 -4.15 -0.75
C ASP A 85 -16.10 -3.30 -1.84
N PRO A 86 -16.79 -3.04 -2.97
CA PRO A 86 -16.26 -2.24 -4.07
C PRO A 86 -15.93 -0.79 -3.69
N ARG A 87 -16.66 -0.19 -2.73
CA ARG A 87 -16.41 1.19 -2.29
C ARG A 87 -15.12 1.26 -1.49
N LEU A 88 -14.92 0.30 -0.58
CA LEU A 88 -13.67 0.19 0.15
C LEU A 88 -12.49 -0.08 -0.78
N ALA A 89 -12.68 -0.95 -1.78
CA ALA A 89 -11.66 -1.23 -2.78
C ALA A 89 -11.28 0.01 -3.58
N GLU A 90 -12.25 0.85 -3.96
CA GLU A 90 -12.00 2.10 -4.68
C GLU A 90 -11.23 3.11 -3.82
N ALA A 91 -11.68 3.35 -2.58
CA ALA A 91 -10.99 4.24 -1.65
C ALA A 91 -9.53 3.80 -1.41
N ALA A 92 -9.29 2.49 -1.27
CA ALA A 92 -7.93 1.95 -1.10
C ALA A 92 -7.11 2.08 -2.40
N ARG A 93 -7.71 1.83 -3.57
CA ARG A 93 -7.06 1.96 -4.88
C ARG A 93 -6.59 3.39 -5.17
N CYS A 94 -7.38 4.37 -4.75
CA CYS A 94 -7.05 5.80 -4.87
C CYS A 94 -6.10 6.30 -3.77
N GLY A 95 -5.73 5.44 -2.82
CA GLY A 95 -4.86 5.78 -1.70
C GLY A 95 -5.51 6.73 -0.70
N GLU A 96 -6.83 6.74 -0.61
CA GLU A 96 -7.59 7.57 0.35
C GLU A 96 -7.54 6.96 1.76
N VAL A 97 -7.56 5.63 1.85
CA VAL A 97 -7.41 4.87 3.10
C VAL A 97 -6.16 4.00 3.07
N SER A 98 -5.52 3.81 4.23
CA SER A 98 -4.44 2.83 4.39
C SER A 98 -4.97 1.40 4.45
N LEU A 99 -4.10 0.39 4.30
CA LEU A 99 -4.51 -1.01 4.49
C LEU A 99 -5.03 -1.29 5.91
N ASP A 100 -4.47 -0.65 6.92
CA ASP A 100 -4.92 -0.82 8.31
C ASP A 100 -6.31 -0.22 8.52
N GLN A 101 -6.55 0.98 7.96
CA GLN A 101 -7.88 1.60 7.93
C GLN A 101 -8.86 0.74 7.16
N ALA A 102 -8.46 0.20 6.00
CA ALA A 102 -9.31 -0.69 5.23
C ALA A 102 -9.63 -1.98 5.98
N ALA A 103 -8.66 -2.57 6.68
CA ALA A 103 -8.87 -3.74 7.51
C ALA A 103 -9.84 -3.46 8.67
N LEU A 104 -9.79 -2.27 9.25
CA LEU A 104 -10.72 -1.81 10.28
C LEU A 104 -12.14 -1.66 9.72
N ILE A 105 -12.32 -0.89 8.64
CA ILE A 105 -13.62 -0.65 8.00
C ILE A 105 -14.29 -1.98 7.63
N ALA A 106 -13.53 -2.89 7.01
CA ALA A 106 -14.07 -4.16 6.56
C ALA A 106 -14.46 -5.11 7.70
N ARG A 107 -13.92 -4.94 8.91
CA ARG A 107 -14.38 -5.68 10.10
C ARG A 107 -15.71 -5.13 10.62
N THR A 108 -15.89 -3.81 10.57
CA THR A 108 -17.09 -3.15 11.07
C THR A 108 -18.29 -3.37 10.15
N THR A 109 -18.07 -3.40 8.83
CA THR A 109 -19.16 -3.61 7.85
C THR A 109 -19.60 -5.06 7.73
N ALA A 110 -18.79 -6.04 8.15
CA ALA A 110 -19.14 -7.47 8.11
C ALA A 110 -20.10 -7.92 9.23
N VAL A 111 -20.41 -7.04 10.19
CA VAL A 111 -21.27 -7.32 11.36
C VAL A 111 -22.64 -6.62 11.25
N ALA A 112 -22.88 -5.88 10.16
CA ALA A 112 -24.15 -5.21 9.85
C ALA A 112 -24.88 -5.94 8.72
#